data_AF-A0A1F3Y857-F1
#
_entry.id   AF-A0A1F3Y857-F1
#
_cell.length_a   1.000
_cell.length_b   1.000
_cell.length_c   1.000
_cell.angle_alpha   90.00
_cell.angle_beta   90.00
_cell.angle_gamma   90.00
#
_symmetry.space_group_name_H-M   'P 1'
#
loop_
_entity.id
_entity.type
_entity.pdbx_description
1 polymer ?
#
loop_
_entity_poly.entity_id
_entity_poly.type
_entity_poly.pdbx_seq_one_letter_code
_entity_poly.pdbx_strand_id
1 'polypeptide(L)' 'MEYVKITFPTNRLVYIDGEQNGCTNEVLRVDAGSHIFELGNLENYRPSSRKVLVQDTTVLEPLEIAFYRKDA' A
#
# COMPACT_ATOMS: atom_id res chain seq x y z
N MET A 1 1.58 16.47 1.94
CA MET A 1 0.89 15.48 1.08
C MET A 1 1.97 14.51 0.67
N GLU A 2 1.73 13.24 0.92
CA GLU A 2 2.71 12.18 0.77
C GLU A 2 2.29 11.21 -0.34
N TYR A 3 3.25 10.39 -0.76
CA TYR A 3 3.09 9.45 -1.86
C TYR A 3 3.62 8.08 -1.48
N VAL A 4 2.83 7.06 -1.76
CA VAL A 4 3.16 5.67 -1.48
C VAL A 4 2.95 4.84 -2.73
N LYS A 5 3.70 3.75 -2.85
CA LYS A 5 3.53 2.79 -3.93
C LYS A 5 3.48 1.38 -3.35
N ILE A 6 2.32 0.76 -3.45
CA ILE A 6 2.11 -0.58 -2.91
C ILE A 6 2.45 -1.58 -4.00
N THR A 7 3.49 -2.39 -3.81
CA THR A 7 3.94 -3.35 -4.83
C THR A 7 3.38 -4.75 -4.55
N PHE A 8 2.77 -5.35 -5.57
CA PHE A 8 2.23 -6.71 -5.51
C PHE A 8 2.27 -7.35 -6.90
N PRO A 9 2.49 -8.69 -7.02
CA PRO A 9 2.66 -9.35 -8.32
C PRO A 9 1.46 -9.26 -9.28
N THR A 10 0.26 -8.99 -8.76
CA THR A 10 -0.97 -8.85 -9.56
C THR A 10 -1.65 -7.55 -9.22
N ASN A 11 -2.48 -7.01 -10.11
CA ASN A 11 -3.23 -5.80 -9.78
C ASN A 11 -4.32 -6.09 -8.72
N ARG A 12 -4.32 -5.34 -7.61
CA ARG A 12 -5.25 -5.45 -6.48
C ARG A 12 -5.70 -4.07 -6.02
N LEU A 13 -6.91 -3.99 -5.46
CA LEU A 13 -7.35 -2.81 -4.73
C LEU A 13 -6.54 -2.63 -3.46
N VAL A 14 -6.11 -1.40 -3.21
CA VAL A 14 -5.38 -0.99 -2.01
C VAL A 14 -6.34 -0.25 -1.09
N TYR A 15 -6.34 -0.66 0.16
CA TYR A 15 -7.07 -0.03 1.25
C TYR A 15 -6.06 0.64 2.19
N ILE A 16 -6.30 1.90 2.51
CA ILE A 16 -5.51 2.69 3.46
C ILE A 16 -6.47 3.09 4.58
N ASP A 17 -6.18 2.68 5.81
CA ASP A 17 -7.02 2.87 7.00
C ASP A 17 -8.47 2.37 6.83
N GLY A 18 -8.65 1.34 6.00
CA GLY A 18 -9.97 0.75 5.68
C GLY A 18 -10.68 1.40 4.49
N GLU A 19 -10.15 2.50 3.93
CA GLU A 19 -10.74 3.18 2.77
C GLU A 19 -10.03 2.76 1.47
N GLN A 20 -10.79 2.53 0.40
CA GLN A 20 -10.23 2.20 -0.91
C GLN A 20 -9.57 3.44 -1.54
N ASN A 21 -8.26 3.38 -1.76
CA ASN A 21 -7.47 4.52 -2.24
C ASN A 21 -6.90 4.34 -3.66
N GLY A 22 -6.99 3.14 -4.22
CA GLY A 22 -6.54 2.88 -5.60
C GLY A 22 -6.13 1.42 -5.80
N CYS A 23 -5.15 1.19 -6.69
CA CYS A 23 -4.62 -0.15 -6.94
C CYS A 23 -3.11 -0.28 -6.68
N THR A 24 -2.65 -1.52 -6.57
CA THR A 24 -1.23 -1.86 -6.44
C THR A 24 -0.44 -1.52 -7.70
N ASN A 25 0.84 -1.21 -7.54
CA ASN A 25 1.80 -0.76 -8.54
C ASN A 25 1.55 0.64 -9.08
N GLU A 26 0.54 1.35 -8.57
CA GLU A 26 0.28 2.76 -8.82
C GLU A 26 0.80 3.62 -7.65
N VAL A 27 1.11 4.88 -7.95
CA VAL A 27 1.47 5.87 -6.92
C VAL A 27 0.19 6.43 -6.35
N LEU A 28 -0.04 6.20 -5.06
CA LEU A 28 -1.21 6.69 -4.32
C LEU A 28 -0.82 7.90 -3.49
N ARG A 29 -1.72 8.87 -3.41
CA ARG A 29 -1.57 10.05 -2.56
C ARG A 29 -2.19 9.77 -1.20
N VAL A 30 -1.47 10.09 -0.14
CA VAL A 30 -1.92 9.90 1.25
C VAL A 30 -1.48 11.11 2.08
N ASP A 31 -2.13 11.34 3.22
CA ASP A 31 -1.66 12.33 4.18
C ASP A 31 -0.39 11.85 4.89
N ALA A 32 0.35 12.79 5.49
CA ALA A 32 1.49 12.44 6.32
C ALA A 32 0.98 11.86 7.64
N GLY A 33 1.49 10.70 8.04
CA GLY A 33 0.99 10.02 9.23
C GLY A 33 1.22 8.53 9.23
N SER A 34 0.79 7.89 10.33
CA SER A 34 0.78 6.43 10.42
C SER A 34 -0.48 5.87 9.79
N HIS A 35 -0.31 5.11 8.72
CA HIS A 35 -1.40 4.52 7.96
C HIS A 35 -1.29 2.99 7.93
N ILE A 36 -2.43 2.32 7.83
CA ILE A 36 -2.53 0.87 7.69
C ILE A 36 -2.87 0.52 6.25
N PHE A 37 -2.01 -0.27 5.61
CA PHE A 37 -2.14 -0.70 4.22
C PHE A 37 -2.58 -2.14 4.12
N GLU A 38 -3.58 -2.42 3.28
CA GLU A 38 -4.17 -3.75 3.06
C GLU A 38 -4.56 -3.94 1.58
N LEU A 39 -4.58 -5.19 1.09
CA LEU A 39 -4.97 -5.52 -0.30
C LEU A 39 -6.39 -6.14 -0.39
N GLY A 40 -7.24 -5.80 0.58
CA GLY A 40 -8.61 -6.28 0.72
C GLY A 40 -8.71 -7.67 1.36
N ASN A 41 -9.91 -8.28 1.29
CA ASN A 41 -10.27 -9.48 2.06
C ASN A 41 -9.69 -10.80 1.54
N LEU A 42 -8.91 -10.78 0.47
CA LEU A 42 -8.38 -12.01 -0.10
C LEU A 42 -7.14 -12.44 0.65
N GLU A 43 -7.24 -13.48 1.48
CA GLU A 43 -6.14 -13.95 2.31
C GLU A 43 -5.03 -14.70 1.53
N ASN A 44 -4.73 -14.32 0.29
CA ASN A 44 -3.68 -14.91 -0.54
C ASN A 44 -2.37 -14.09 -0.58
N TYR A 45 -2.23 -13.10 0.30
CA TYR A 45 -1.03 -12.26 0.39
C TYR A 45 -0.52 -12.11 1.82
N ARG A 46 0.77 -11.79 1.98
CA ARG A 46 1.44 -11.52 3.25
C ARG A 46 2.31 -10.26 3.16
N PRO A 47 2.43 -9.51 4.27
CA PRO A 47 1.58 -9.61 5.45
C PRO A 47 0.11 -9.22 5.12
N SER A 48 -0.87 -9.57 5.97
CA SER A 48 -2.28 -9.20 5.72
C SER A 48 -2.50 -7.69 5.82
N SER A 49 -1.70 -7.01 6.64
CA SER A 49 -1.68 -5.56 6.74
C SER A 49 -0.28 -5.07 7.05
N ARG A 50 0.03 -3.82 6.69
CA ARG A 50 1.26 -3.12 7.09
C ARG A 50 0.92 -1.78 7.69
N LYS A 51 1.33 -1.54 8.93
CA LYS A 51 1.32 -0.19 9.51
C LYS A 51 2.63 0.49 9.19
N VAL A 52 2.57 1.63 8.50
CA VAL A 52 3.76 2.36 8.05
C VAL A 52 3.57 3.86 8.34
N LEU A 53 4.62 4.50 8.84
CA LEU A 53 4.69 5.95 8.98
C LEU A 53 5.09 6.55 7.62
N VAL A 54 4.17 7.26 7.00
CA VAL A 54 4.39 7.96 5.73
C VAL A 54 4.75 9.41 6.04
N GLN A 55 5.98 9.79 5.71
CA GLN A 55 6.53 11.13 5.86
C GLN A 55 7.76 11.27 4.94
N ASP A 56 8.09 12.49 4.55
CA ASP A 56 9.24 12.82 3.71
C ASP A 56 9.27 12.08 2.36
N THR A 57 8.11 11.93 1.72
CA THR A 57 7.94 11.26 0.42
C THR A 57 7.54 12.23 -0.69
N THR A 58 7.87 11.90 -1.93
CA THR A 58 7.48 12.71 -3.10
C THR A 58 6.90 11.85 -4.22
N VAL A 59 6.30 12.49 -5.24
CA VAL A 59 5.80 11.78 -6.43
C VAL A 59 6.91 10.97 -7.13
N LEU A 60 8.14 11.50 -7.13
CA LEU A 60 9.30 10.88 -7.77
C LEU A 60 9.92 9.79 -6.88
N GLU A 61 9.80 9.95 -5.56
CA GLU A 61 10.33 9.04 -4.55
C GLU A 61 9.21 8.68 -3.55
N PRO A 62 8.22 7.87 -3.99
CA PRO A 62 7.16 7.42 -3.11
C PRO A 62 7.68 6.35 -2.15
N LEU A 63 7.06 6.24 -0.98
CA LEU A 63 7.38 5.15 -0.06
C LEU A 63 6.86 3.82 -0.60
N GLU A 64 7.79 2.89 -0.87
CA GLU A 64 7.46 1.59 -1.43
C GLU A 64 7.08 0.58 -0.35
N ILE A 65 5.88 0.01 -0.47
CA ILE A 65 5.32 -0.94 0.48
C ILE A 65 5.05 -2.25 -0.25
N ALA A 66 5.93 -3.23 -0.04
CA ALA A 66 5.82 -4.53 -0.69
C ALA A 66 4.89 -5.49 0.06
N PHE A 67 4.07 -6.19 -0.72
CA PHE A 67 3.31 -7.36 -0.31
C PHE A 67 3.69 -8.55 -1.21
N TYR A 68 3.55 -9.76 -0.68
CA TYR A 68 3.95 -10.99 -1.36
C TYR A 68 2.79 -11.97 -1.39
N ARG A 69 2.71 -12.80 -2.44
CA ARG A 69 1.73 -13.89 -2.46
C ARG A 69 2.08 -14.91 -1.36
N LYS A 70 1.07 -15.50 -0.72
CA LYS A 70 1.26 -16.61 0.23
C LYS A 70 1.71 -17.89 -0.45
N ASP A 71 1.30 -18.07 -1.70
CA ASP A 71 1.54 -19.30 -2.47
C ASP A 71 2.90 -19.31 -3.21
N ALA A 72 3.79 -18.34 -2.94
CA ALA A 72 5.07 -18.17 -3.63
C ALA A 72 6.25 -18.72 -2.83
#